data_AF-A0A1G1MNZ2-F1
#
_entry.id   AF-A0A1G1MNZ2-F1
#
_cell.length_a   1.000
_cell.length_b   1.000
_cell.length_c   1.000
_cell.angle_alpha   90.00
_cell.angle_beta   90.00
_cell.angle_gamma   90.00
#
_symmetry.space_group_name_H-M   'P 1'
#
loop_
_entity.id
_entity.type
_entity.pdbx_description
1 polymer ?
#
loop_
_entity_poly.entity_id
_entity_poly.type
_entity_poly.pdbx_seq_one_letter_code
_entity_poly.pdbx_strand_id
1 'polypeptide(L)'
;MQSLQQKKEEATRKNELLEAISKFERKTSAYRNLFAKKDTGMVIDTLSKLALETGVKIIGIRPMQEMRFPGYTKTPFDLVLTAPGFHALGRFISRIESYKEVYMVDNLDIKRVQSQVKTDDLSVTITVSSFVAAN
;
A
#
# COMPACT_ATOMS: atom_id res chain seq x y z
N MET A 1 -43.51 2.75 -38.69
CA MET A 1 -42.76 3.77 -37.92
C MET A 1 -42.31 3.28 -36.54
N GLN A 2 -43.13 2.49 -35.80
CA GLN A 2 -42.78 2.01 -34.45
C GLN A 2 -41.48 1.17 -34.35
N SER A 3 -41.13 0.38 -35.37
CA SER A 3 -39.90 -0.45 -35.38
C SER A 3 -38.61 0.35 -35.55
N LEU A 4 -38.66 1.55 -36.10
CA LEU A 4 -37.50 2.44 -36.24
C LEU A 4 -37.21 3.19 -34.93
N GLN A 5 -38.24 3.58 -34.19
CA GLN A 5 -38.10 4.20 -32.87
C GLN A 5 -37.47 3.24 -31.86
N GLN A 6 -37.95 1.99 -31.80
CA GLN A 6 -37.40 0.97 -30.92
C GLN A 6 -35.93 0.66 -31.22
N LYS A 7 -35.56 0.51 -32.49
CA LYS A 7 -34.15 0.30 -32.89
C LYS A 7 -33.26 1.47 -32.51
N LYS A 8 -33.78 2.70 -32.58
CA LYS A 8 -33.06 3.91 -32.18
C LYS A 8 -32.84 3.95 -30.66
N GLU A 9 -33.87 3.68 -29.86
CA GLU A 9 -33.76 3.63 -28.40
C GLU A 9 -32.82 2.53 -27.93
N GLU A 10 -32.87 1.35 -28.55
CA GLU A 10 -31.97 0.24 -28.24
C GLU A 10 -30.51 0.57 -28.58
N ALA A 11 -30.28 1.23 -29.72
CA ALA A 11 -28.95 1.71 -30.10
C ALA A 11 -28.40 2.76 -29.12
N THR A 12 -29.23 3.72 -28.68
CA THR A 12 -28.84 4.74 -27.70
C THR A 12 -28.47 4.09 -26.37
N ARG A 13 -29.31 3.19 -25.86
CA ARG A 13 -29.06 2.48 -24.61
C ARG A 13 -27.80 1.61 -24.66
N LYS A 14 -27.53 1.00 -25.81
CA LYS A 14 -26.29 0.23 -26.05
C LYS A 14 -25.06 1.13 -26.03
N ASN A 15 -25.13 2.31 -26.64
CA ASN A 15 -24.04 3.28 -26.63
C ASN A 15 -23.77 3.81 -25.21
N GLU A 16 -24.80 4.13 -24.44
CA GLU A 16 -24.67 4.56 -23.04
C GLU A 16 -24.01 3.47 -22.17
N LEU A 17 -24.40 2.20 -22.36
CA LEU A 17 -23.78 1.07 -21.67
C LEU A 17 -22.31 0.90 -22.06
N LEU A 18 -21.97 1.04 -23.34
CA LEU A 18 -20.58 0.96 -23.81
C LEU A 18 -19.72 2.10 -23.27
N GLU A 19 -20.26 3.32 -23.15
CA GLU A 19 -19.58 4.43 -22.51
C GLU A 19 -19.35 4.19 -21.03
N ALA A 20 -20.35 3.65 -20.32
CA ALA A 20 -20.22 3.28 -18.92
C ALA A 20 -19.13 2.21 -18.73
N ILE A 21 -19.14 1.15 -19.54
CA ILE A 21 -18.12 0.10 -19.54
C ILE A 21 -16.74 0.71 -19.79
N SER A 22 -16.59 1.53 -20.83
CA SER A 22 -15.31 2.19 -21.16
C SER A 22 -14.81 3.07 -20.00
N LYS A 23 -15.71 3.77 -19.31
CA LYS A 23 -15.38 4.59 -18.14
C LYS A 23 -14.92 3.72 -16.97
N PHE A 24 -15.57 2.58 -16.74
CA PHE A 24 -15.16 1.63 -15.70
C PHE A 24 -13.84 0.93 -16.02
N GLU A 25 -13.58 0.59 -17.27
CA GLU A 25 -12.31 0.03 -17.72
C GLU A 25 -11.16 1.02 -17.51
N ARG A 26 -11.35 2.29 -17.87
CA ARG A 26 -10.35 3.34 -17.64
C ARG A 26 -10.06 3.50 -16.14
N LYS A 27 -11.08 3.55 -15.30
CA LYS A 27 -10.90 3.59 -13.83
C LYS A 27 -10.14 2.37 -13.32
N THR A 28 -10.52 1.17 -13.76
CA THR A 28 -9.85 -0.08 -13.37
C THR A 28 -8.38 -0.09 -13.79
N SER A 29 -8.07 0.40 -15.00
CA SER A 29 -6.68 0.51 -15.48
C SER A 29 -5.85 1.47 -14.62
N ALA A 30 -6.43 2.61 -14.19
CA ALA A 30 -5.75 3.54 -13.29
C ALA A 30 -5.45 2.89 -11.92
N TYR A 31 -6.37 2.09 -11.39
CA TYR A 31 -6.15 1.36 -10.12
C TYR A 31 -5.13 0.23 -10.26
N ARG A 32 -5.04 -0.47 -11.41
CA ARG A 32 -4.03 -1.52 -11.64
C ARG A 32 -2.60 -1.01 -11.46
N ASN A 33 -2.31 0.23 -11.84
CA ASN A 33 -0.98 0.81 -11.68
C ASN A 33 -0.56 0.98 -10.21
N LEU A 34 -1.51 1.11 -9.27
CA LEU A 34 -1.23 1.18 -7.82
C LEU A 34 -0.76 -0.17 -7.27
N PHE A 35 -1.12 -1.27 -7.94
CA PHE A 35 -0.82 -2.65 -7.56
C PHE A 35 0.22 -3.29 -8.49
N ALA A 36 1.03 -2.49 -9.19
CA ALA A 36 2.07 -3.00 -10.07
C ALA A 36 3.07 -3.86 -9.30
N LYS A 37 3.56 -4.94 -9.93
CA LYS A 37 4.55 -5.84 -9.32
C LYS A 37 5.82 -5.05 -9.00
N LYS A 38 6.22 -5.07 -7.74
CA LYS A 38 7.44 -4.40 -7.27
C LYS A 38 8.54 -5.40 -6.96
N ASP A 39 9.75 -4.99 -7.29
CA ASP A 39 10.94 -5.65 -6.79
C ASP A 39 11.06 -5.39 -5.28
N THR A 40 11.37 -6.43 -4.52
CA THR A 40 11.57 -6.36 -3.06
C THR A 40 12.57 -5.27 -2.67
N GLY A 41 13.63 -5.06 -3.45
CA GLY A 41 14.62 -4.02 -3.24
C GLY A 41 14.04 -2.61 -3.34
N MET A 42 13.14 -2.36 -4.30
CA MET A 42 12.48 -1.04 -4.40
C MET A 42 11.60 -0.74 -3.18
N VAL A 43 10.95 -1.76 -2.62
CA VAL A 43 10.15 -1.61 -1.40
C VAL A 43 11.05 -1.27 -0.21
N ILE A 44 12.16 -1.99 -0.05
CA ILE A 44 13.16 -1.76 0.99
C ILE A 44 13.74 -0.34 0.91
N ASP A 45 14.11 0.11 -0.30
CA ASP A 45 14.62 1.47 -0.54
C ASP A 45 13.58 2.53 -0.19
N THR A 46 12.31 2.28 -0.53
CA THR A 46 11.21 3.18 -0.23
C THR A 46 11.01 3.29 1.28
N LEU A 47 10.90 2.17 1.99
CA LEU A 47 10.75 2.15 3.45
C LEU A 47 11.92 2.84 4.16
N SER A 48 13.14 2.63 3.66
CA SER A 48 14.35 3.28 4.18
C SER A 48 14.32 4.80 4.00
N LYS A 49 13.87 5.29 2.83
CA LYS A 49 13.69 6.72 2.57
C LYS A 49 12.63 7.33 3.49
N LEU A 50 11.48 6.66 3.66
CA LEU A 50 10.42 7.14 4.54
C LEU A 50 10.85 7.20 6.01
N ALA A 51 11.65 6.24 6.46
CA ALA A 51 12.20 6.25 7.82
C ALA A 51 13.14 7.44 8.02
N LEU A 52 14.03 7.70 7.07
CA LEU A 52 14.93 8.86 7.08
C LEU A 52 14.13 10.18 7.16
N GLU A 53 13.11 10.35 6.31
CA GLU A 53 12.26 11.55 6.27
C GLU A 53 11.54 11.83 7.60
N THR A 54 11.25 10.78 8.38
CA THR A 54 10.43 10.88 9.61
C THR A 54 11.25 10.89 10.89
N GLY A 55 12.58 10.71 10.78
CA GLY A 55 13.50 10.63 11.91
C GLY A 55 13.47 9.28 12.63
N VAL A 56 13.02 8.23 11.95
CA VAL A 56 13.02 6.84 12.42
C VAL A 56 14.27 6.13 11.90
N LYS A 57 14.91 5.34 12.75
CA LYS A 57 16.08 4.54 12.36
C LYS A 57 15.68 3.08 12.21
N ILE A 58 15.78 2.57 11.00
CA ILE A 58 15.61 1.14 10.75
C ILE A 58 16.87 0.41 11.18
N ILE A 59 16.71 -0.58 12.07
CA ILE A 59 17.77 -1.50 12.51
C ILE A 59 17.88 -2.68 11.54
N GLY A 60 16.74 -3.18 11.07
CA GLY A 60 16.70 -4.29 10.12
C GLY A 60 15.38 -4.38 9.38
N ILE A 61 15.44 -4.92 8.16
CA ILE A 61 14.28 -5.23 7.33
C ILE A 61 14.43 -6.67 6.86
N ARG A 62 13.38 -7.45 7.03
CA ARG A 62 13.31 -8.84 6.57
C ARG A 62 12.08 -9.03 5.70
N PRO A 63 12.25 -9.23 4.37
CA PRO A 63 11.15 -9.65 3.54
C PRO A 63 10.71 -11.06 3.94
N MET A 64 9.40 -11.26 4.03
CA MET A 64 8.78 -12.54 4.31
C MET A 64 8.32 -13.21 3.02
N GLN A 65 7.90 -14.48 3.13
CA GLN A 65 7.36 -15.21 2.00
C GLN A 65 6.09 -14.54 1.46
N GLU A 66 5.99 -14.45 0.13
CA GLU A 66 4.78 -13.97 -0.53
C GLU A 66 3.59 -14.87 -0.22
N MET A 67 2.47 -14.25 0.15
CA MET A 67 1.20 -14.91 0.38
C MET A 67 0.26 -14.63 -0.79
N ARG A 68 -0.22 -15.69 -1.43
CA ARG A 68 -1.15 -15.58 -2.57
C ARG A 68 -2.60 -15.70 -2.08
N PHE A 69 -3.43 -14.74 -2.48
CA PHE A 69 -4.86 -14.72 -2.23
C PHE A 69 -5.62 -14.66 -3.56
N PRO A 70 -6.90 -15.05 -3.60
CA PRO A 70 -7.74 -14.81 -4.76
C PRO A 70 -7.80 -13.30 -5.07
N GLY A 71 -7.19 -12.89 -6.18
CA GLY A 71 -7.20 -11.49 -6.65
C GLY A 71 -5.97 -10.65 -6.28
N TYR A 72 -5.11 -11.08 -5.34
CA TYR A 72 -3.88 -10.35 -5.02
C TYR A 72 -2.79 -11.22 -4.39
N THR A 73 -1.55 -10.75 -4.48
CA THR A 73 -0.40 -11.27 -3.72
C THR A 73 0.01 -10.24 -2.69
N LYS A 74 0.22 -10.69 -1.45
CA LYS A 74 0.68 -9.90 -0.32
C LYS A 74 2.12 -10.28 -0.01
N THR A 75 3.01 -9.30 0.04
CA THR A 75 4.41 -9.50 0.42
C THR A 75 4.68 -8.75 1.71
N PRO A 76 4.82 -9.44 2.86
CA PRO A 76 5.10 -8.82 4.14
C PRO A 76 6.59 -8.51 4.30
N PHE A 77 6.87 -7.47 5.07
CA PHE A 77 8.20 -7.04 5.47
C PHE A 77 8.16 -6.82 6.97
N ASP A 78 8.99 -7.55 7.70
CA ASP A 78 9.21 -7.29 9.12
C ASP A 78 10.32 -6.27 9.26
N LEU A 79 10.02 -5.17 9.96
CA LEU A 79 10.98 -4.11 10.26
C LEU A 79 11.20 -4.05 11.76
N VAL A 80 12.47 -3.92 12.13
CA VAL A 80 12.89 -3.56 13.47
C VAL A 80 13.46 -2.15 13.39
N LEU A 81 12.92 -1.23 14.19
CA LEU A 81 13.30 0.19 14.14
C LEU A 81 13.38 0.81 15.53
N THR A 82 14.14 1.90 15.64
CA THR A 82 14.09 2.80 16.79
C THR A 82 13.47 4.13 16.39
N ALA A 83 12.66 4.67 17.29
CA ALA A 83 12.05 5.98 17.11
C ALA A 83 12.30 6.85 18.35
N PRO A 84 12.60 8.15 18.18
CA PRO A 84 12.83 9.08 19.29
C PRO A 84 11.56 9.42 20.09
N GLY A 85 10.43 8.76 19.79
CA GLY A 85 9.16 8.94 20.48
C GLY A 85 7.96 8.58 19.60
N PHE A 86 6.78 8.53 20.22
CA PHE A 86 5.54 8.14 19.55
C PHE A 86 5.16 9.07 18.39
N HIS A 87 5.51 10.35 18.46
CA HIS A 87 5.23 11.29 17.37
C HIS A 87 6.01 10.98 16.10
N ALA A 88 7.30 10.62 16.20
CA ALA A 88 8.10 10.24 15.05
C ALA A 88 7.59 8.92 14.44
N LEU A 89 7.26 7.95 15.30
CA LEU A 89 6.65 6.69 14.88
C LEU A 89 5.30 6.89 14.17
N GLY A 90 4.42 7.73 14.74
CA GLY A 90 3.12 8.02 14.14
C GLY A 90 3.26 8.67 12.76
N ARG A 91 4.17 9.63 12.60
CA ARG A 91 4.47 10.22 11.28
C ARG A 91 4.97 9.18 10.29
N PHE A 92 5.84 8.27 10.72
CA PHE A 92 6.36 7.19 9.87
C PHE A 92 5.24 6.27 9.38
N ILE A 93 4.37 5.81 10.28
CA ILE A 93 3.21 4.97 9.96
C ILE A 93 2.29 5.69 8.98
N SER A 94 1.90 6.93 9.28
CA SER A 94 1.04 7.72 8.39
C SER A 94 1.67 7.94 7.03
N ARG A 95 3.01 8.08 6.96
CA ARG A 95 3.73 8.26 5.70
C ARG A 95 3.77 6.98 4.86
N ILE A 96 3.89 5.82 5.50
CA ILE A 96 3.79 4.51 4.81
C ILE A 96 2.40 4.35 4.20
N GLU A 97 1.34 4.54 5.00
CA GLU A 97 -0.04 4.28 4.54
C GLU A 97 -0.55 5.32 3.53
N SER A 98 -0.02 6.53 3.55
CA SER A 98 -0.34 7.58 2.57
C SER A 98 0.56 7.57 1.33
N TYR A 99 1.49 6.63 1.23
CA TYR A 99 2.38 6.55 0.08
C TYR A 99 1.57 6.21 -1.19
N LYS A 100 2.12 6.54 -2.37
CA LYS A 100 1.43 6.38 -3.66
C LYS A 100 1.05 4.94 -4.00
N GLU A 101 1.59 3.98 -3.26
CA GLU A 101 1.42 2.56 -3.46
C GLU A 101 0.72 1.96 -2.25
N VAL A 102 0.10 0.80 -2.46
CA VAL A 102 -0.66 0.13 -1.41
C VAL A 102 0.30 -0.56 -0.45
N TYR A 103 0.69 0.16 0.60
CA TYR A 103 1.34 -0.37 1.79
C TYR A 103 0.35 -0.39 2.95
N MET A 104 0.39 -1.45 3.75
CA MET A 104 -0.45 -1.58 4.94
C MET A 104 0.41 -1.99 6.14
N VAL A 105 0.16 -1.37 7.29
CA VAL A 105 0.74 -1.80 8.56
C VAL A 105 -0.14 -2.90 9.14
N ASP A 106 0.38 -4.11 9.21
CA ASP A 106 -0.36 -5.27 9.72
C ASP A 106 -0.24 -5.43 11.23
N ASN A 107 0.98 -5.27 11.74
CA ASN A 107 1.31 -5.50 13.14
C ASN A 107 2.24 -4.40 13.63
N LEU A 108 2.08 -4.04 14.90
CA LEU A 108 2.90 -3.03 15.58
C LEU A 108 3.11 -3.47 17.03
N ASP A 109 4.36 -3.73 17.40
CA ASP A 109 4.81 -3.98 18.77
C ASP A 109 5.78 -2.88 19.18
N ILE A 110 5.49 -2.19 20.29
CA ILE A 110 6.27 -1.07 20.80
C ILE A 110 6.76 -1.41 22.20
N LYS A 111 8.08 -1.34 22.38
CA LYS A 111 8.76 -1.54 23.65
C LYS A 111 9.59 -0.32 23.98
N ARG A 112 9.54 0.14 25.23
CA ARG A 112 10.47 1.17 25.70
C ARG A 112 11.83 0.55 25.91
N VAL A 113 12.87 1.20 25.40
CA VAL A 113 14.24 0.79 25.69
C VAL A 113 14.57 1.32 27.08
N GLN A 114 14.54 0.46 28.09
CA GLN A 114 15.06 0.82 29.42
C GLN A 114 16.60 0.83 29.38
N SER A 115 17.18 1.94 28.95
CA SER A 115 18.61 2.18 29.10
C SER A 115 18.86 3.07 30.32
N GLN A 116 19.94 2.83 31.05
CA GLN A 116 20.40 3.69 32.16
C GLN A 116 20.80 5.11 31.67
N VAL A 117 20.91 5.29 30.36
CA VAL A 117 21.13 6.57 29.68
C VAL A 117 19.76 7.09 29.20
N LYS A 118 19.49 8.34 29.52
CA LYS A 118 18.22 9.07 29.49
C LYS A 118 17.65 9.35 28.07
N THR A 119 17.67 8.37 27.17
CA THR A 119 17.06 8.49 25.84
C THR A 119 15.73 7.75 25.81
N ASP A 120 14.64 8.50 25.63
CA ASP A 120 13.24 8.04 25.58
C ASP A 120 12.91 7.27 24.27
N ASP A 121 13.90 6.57 23.73
CA ASP A 121 13.80 5.90 22.45
C ASP A 121 12.91 4.66 22.56
N LEU A 122 12.01 4.53 21.59
CA LEU A 122 11.15 3.38 21.42
C LEU A 122 11.86 2.36 20.53
N SER A 123 11.86 1.10 20.96
CA SER A 123 12.16 -0.05 20.10
C SER A 123 10.84 -0.56 19.57
N VAL A 124 10.74 -0.70 18.25
CA VAL A 124 9.49 -1.01 17.57
C VAL A 124 9.74 -2.14 16.57
N THR A 125 8.85 -3.12 16.58
CA THR A 125 8.74 -4.11 15.52
C THR A 125 7.44 -3.85 14.77
N ILE A 126 7.51 -3.70 13.46
CA ILE A 126 6.37 -3.42 12.61
C ILE A 126 6.39 -4.37 11.40
N THR A 127 5.24 -4.94 11.07
CA THR A 127 5.08 -5.68 9.81
C THR A 127 4.34 -4.79 8.82
N VAL A 128 4.99 -4.50 7.69
CA VAL A 128 4.42 -3.72 6.58
C VAL A 128 4.25 -4.64 5.39
N SER A 129 3.08 -4.61 4.76
CA SER A 129 2.83 -5.42 3.57
C SER A 129 2.61 -4.57 2.33
N SER A 130 3.20 -5.01 1.23
CA SER A 130 2.89 -4.50 -0.11
C SER A 130 1.94 -5.44 -0.84
N PHE A 131 1.06 -4.87 -1.66
CA PHE A 131 0.05 -5.63 -2.41
C PHE A 131 0.25 -5.49 -3.91
N VAL A 132 0.12 -6.62 -4.60
CA VAL A 132 0.18 -6.70 -6.07
C VAL A 132 -1.08 -7.41 -6.55
N ALA A 133 -1.72 -6.92 -7.61
CA ALA A 133 -2.91 -7.56 -8.14
C ALA A 133 -2.53 -8.93 -8.74
N ALA A 134 -3.37 -9.94 -8.52
CA ALA A 134 -3.19 -11.21 -9.23
C ALA A 134 -3.51 -10.98 -10.71
N ASN A 135 -2.60 -11.43 -11.58
CA ASN A 135 -2.83 -11.46 -13.04
C ASN A 135 -3.86 -12.53 -13.40
#